data_AF-A0A843HMC0-F1
#
_entry.id   AF-A0A843HMC0-F1
#
_cell.length_a   1.000
_cell.length_b   1.000
_cell.length_c   1.000
_cell.angle_alpha   90.00
_cell.angle_beta   90.00
_cell.angle_gamma   90.00
#
_symmetry.space_group_name_H-M   'P 1'
#
loop_
_entity.id
_entity.type
_entity.pdbx_description
1 polymer ?
#
loop_
_entity_poly.entity_id
_entity_poly.type
_entity_poly.pdbx_seq_one_letter_code
_entity_poly.pdbx_strand_id
1 'polypeptide(L)' 'MCKVIVKEPEKHIGFILTNHLYSRKPRIFTLKEIIEEMKQYNIVNRDNEIIAEINDLLAHHLAIPTIIRPNNTIGYRYIA' A
#
# COMPACT_ATOMS: atom_id res chain seq x y z
N MET A 1 -9.69 -4.60 15.12
CA MET A 1 -8.43 -4.46 14.35
C MET A 1 -7.29 -4.49 15.37
N CYS A 2 -6.47 -5.54 15.37
CA CYS A 2 -5.37 -5.68 16.33
C CYS A 2 -4.25 -4.70 15.96
N LYS A 3 -3.79 -3.89 16.92
CA LYS A 3 -2.64 -3.01 16.73
C LYS A 3 -1.37 -3.85 16.77
N VAL A 4 -0.87 -4.25 15.60
CA VAL A 4 0.41 -4.97 15.50
C VAL A 4 1.54 -3.98 15.74
N ILE A 5 2.29 -4.18 16.83
CA ILE A 5 3.50 -3.42 17.12
C ILE A 5 4.65 -4.14 16.44
N VAL A 6 5.10 -3.62 15.30
CA VAL A 6 6.28 -4.12 14.58
C VAL A 6 7.51 -3.38 15.10
N LYS A 7 8.52 -4.11 15.59
CA LYS A 7 9.84 -3.52 15.86
C LYS A 7 10.54 -3.27 14.52
N GLU A 8 11.22 -2.14 14.38
CA GLU A 8 11.93 -1.77 13.14
C GLU A 8 11.02 -1.84 11.89
N PRO A 9 9.93 -1.03 11.85
CA PRO A 9 8.93 -1.09 10.78
C PRO A 9 9.53 -0.93 9.36
N GLU A 10 10.63 -0.22 9.22
CA GLU A 10 11.40 -0.06 7.99
C GLU A 10 11.96 -1.37 7.42
N LYS A 11 12.13 -2.42 8.24
CA LYS A 11 12.55 -3.76 7.79
C LYS A 11 11.37 -4.64 7.38
N HIS A 12 10.15 -4.18 7.58
CA HIS A 12 8.92 -4.97 7.45
C HIS A 12 7.86 -4.26 6.59
N ILE A 13 8.30 -3.44 5.63
CA ILE A 13 7.44 -2.61 4.78
C ILE A 13 6.38 -3.46 4.07
N GLY A 14 6.76 -4.55 3.40
CA GLY A 14 5.80 -5.44 2.71
C GLY A 14 4.72 -6.00 3.62
N PHE A 15 5.07 -6.44 4.84
CA PHE A 15 4.09 -6.93 5.82
C PHE A 15 3.14 -5.82 6.30
N ILE A 16 3.68 -4.64 6.60
CA ILE A 16 2.89 -3.49 7.06
C ILE A 16 1.95 -3.03 5.95
N LEU A 17 2.46 -2.86 4.73
CA LEU A 17 1.69 -2.46 3.55
C LEU A 17 0.56 -3.46 3.27
N THR A 18 0.87 -4.75 3.25
CA THR A 18 -0.12 -5.80 2.96
C THR A 18 -1.23 -5.81 4.01
N ASN A 19 -0.88 -5.78 5.30
CA ASN A 19 -1.90 -5.70 6.37
C ASN A 19 -2.71 -4.42 6.31
N HIS A 20 -2.06 -3.30 6.01
CA HIS A 20 -2.74 -2.03 5.83
C HIS A 20 -3.78 -2.14 4.72
N LEU A 21 -3.38 -2.57 3.51
CA LEU A 21 -4.26 -2.75 2.36
C LEU A 21 -5.40 -3.75 2.62
N TYR A 22 -5.13 -4.85 3.32
CA TYR A 22 -6.13 -5.86 3.68
C TYR A 22 -7.22 -5.29 4.59
N SER A 23 -6.83 -4.43 5.53
CA SER A 23 -7.75 -3.82 6.50
C SER A 23 -8.42 -2.52 6.01
N ARG A 24 -7.88 -1.90 4.96
CA ARG A 24 -8.30 -0.60 4.45
C ARG A 24 -9.66 -0.68 3.75
N LYS A 25 -10.49 0.34 3.99
CA LYS A 25 -11.62 0.71 3.14
C LYS A 25 -11.46 2.20 2.81
N PRO A 26 -11.46 2.60 1.52
CA PRO A 26 -11.75 1.82 0.31
C PRO A 26 -10.60 0.89 -0.15
N ARG A 27 -10.91 -0.13 -0.95
CA ARG A 27 -9.92 -1.06 -1.54
C ARG A 27 -9.15 -0.49 -2.73
N ILE A 28 -9.58 0.66 -3.24
CA ILE A 28 -8.90 1.38 -4.32
C ILE A 28 -8.02 2.46 -3.68
N PHE A 29 -6.79 2.58 -4.15
CA PHE A 29 -5.80 3.53 -3.65
C PHE A 29 -4.92 4.06 -4.79
N THR A 30 -4.34 5.23 -4.59
CA THR A 30 -3.25 5.76 -5.43
C THR A 30 -1.91 5.56 -4.73
N LEU A 31 -0.82 5.62 -5.50
CA LEU A 31 0.53 5.53 -4.92
C LEU A 31 0.77 6.64 -3.88
N LYS A 32 0.30 7.86 -4.16
CA LYS A 32 0.44 9.01 -3.26
C LYS A 32 -0.30 8.79 -1.94
N GLU A 33 -1.51 8.23 -1.98
CA GLU A 33 -2.27 7.91 -0.76
C GLU A 33 -1.54 6.88 0.09
N ILE A 34 -1.02 5.81 -0.52
CA ILE A 34 -0.28 4.79 0.23
C ILE A 34 1.00 5.35 0.84
N ILE A 35 1.78 6.13 0.10
CA ILE A 35 3.00 6.75 0.65
C ILE A 35 2.66 7.64 1.86
N GLU A 36 1.57 8.42 1.78
CA GLU A 36 1.14 9.25 2.91
C GLU A 36 0.66 8.40 4.09
N GLU A 37 -0.14 7.37 3.83
CA GLU A 37 -0.64 6.45 4.84
C GLU A 37 0.51 5.66 5.51
N MET A 38 1.60 5.35 4.80
CA MET A 38 2.75 4.65 5.36
C MET A 38 3.49 5.45 6.44
N LYS A 39 3.40 6.79 6.42
CA LYS A 39 4.02 7.65 7.44
C LYS A 39 3.48 7.37 8.85
N GLN A 40 2.23 6.91 8.98
CA GLN A 40 1.64 6.56 10.28
C GLN A 40 2.36 5.37 10.97
N TYR A 41 3.13 4.60 10.20
CA TYR A 41 3.94 3.48 10.67
C TYR A 41 5.43 3.84 10.82
N ASN A 42 5.78 5.12 10.78
CA ASN A 42 7.16 5.63 10.72
C ASN A 42 7.95 5.19 9.48
N ILE A 43 7.26 4.78 8.41
CA ILE A 43 7.87 4.49 7.11
C ILE A 43 7.92 5.82 6.33
N VAL A 44 8.99 6.58 6.52
CA VAL A 44 9.20 7.91 5.93
C VAL A 44 10.43 7.90 5.03
N ASN A 45 10.38 8.58 3.88
CA ASN A 45 11.45 8.61 2.87
C ASN A 45 11.79 7.21 2.30
N ARG A 46 10.78 6.37 2.14
CA ARG A 46 10.89 4.97 1.65
C ARG A 46 10.03 4.72 0.41
N ASP A 47 9.85 5.76 -0.38
CA ASP A 47 8.93 5.77 -1.52
C ASP A 47 9.32 4.68 -2.55
N ASN A 48 10.62 4.50 -2.79
CA ASN A 48 11.13 3.47 -3.70
C ASN A 48 10.82 2.05 -3.21
N GLU A 49 10.98 1.79 -1.91
CA GLU A 49 10.66 0.51 -1.30
C GLU A 49 9.15 0.26 -1.34
N ILE A 50 8.32 1.26 -1.05
CA ILE A 50 6.86 1.17 -1.16
C ILE A 50 6.43 0.87 -2.59
N ILE A 51 7.04 1.53 -3.59
CA ILE A 51 6.77 1.27 -5.01
C ILE A 51 7.16 -0.15 -5.39
N ALA A 52 8.30 -0.64 -4.92
CA ALA A 52 8.75 -2.01 -5.19
C ALA A 52 7.76 -3.04 -4.63
N GLU A 53 7.26 -2.85 -3.41
CA GLU A 53 6.26 -3.73 -2.80
C GLU A 53 4.92 -3.68 -3.56
N ILE A 54 4.47 -2.50 -4.01
CA ILE A 54 3.26 -2.40 -4.84
C ILE A 54 3.44 -3.14 -6.17
N ASN A 55 4.61 -3.03 -6.80
CA ASN A 55 4.92 -3.76 -8.02
C ASN A 55 4.95 -5.28 -7.79
N ASP A 56 5.43 -5.73 -6.63
CA ASP A 56 5.38 -7.13 -6.24
C ASP A 56 3.93 -7.63 -6.09
N LEU A 57 3.06 -6.85 -5.45
CA LEU A 57 1.63 -7.16 -5.36
C LEU A 57 0.96 -7.27 -6.74
N LEU A 58 1.35 -6.41 -7.69
CA LEU A 58 0.86 -6.47 -9.07
C LEU A 58 1.38 -7.73 -9.78
N ALA A 59 2.68 -8.03 -9.66
CA ALA A 59 3.29 -9.22 -10.25
C ALA A 59 2.65 -10.51 -9.76
N HIS A 60 2.33 -10.58 -8.47
CA HIS A 60 1.65 -11.71 -7.84
C HIS A 60 0.11 -11.70 -7.97
N HIS A 61 -0.46 -10.74 -8.71
CA HIS A 61 -1.90 -10.65 -8.96
C HIS A 61 -2.74 -10.43 -7.69
N LEU A 62 -2.14 -9.82 -6.66
CA LEU A 62 -2.79 -9.43 -5.41
C LEU A 62 -3.35 -7.99 -5.48
N ALA A 63 -2.93 -7.23 -6.48
CA ALA A 63 -3.50 -5.95 -6.84
C ALA A 63 -3.67 -5.83 -8.36
N ILE A 64 -4.62 -5.01 -8.80
CA ILE A 64 -4.84 -4.71 -10.22
C ILE A 64 -4.90 -3.20 -10.46
N PRO A 65 -4.36 -2.69 -11.60
CA PRO A 65 -4.51 -1.29 -11.96
C PRO A 65 -5.99 -0.98 -12.27
N THR A 66 -6.45 0.19 -11.84
CA THR A 66 -7.81 0.67 -12.07
C THR A 66 -7.78 2.16 -12.42
N ILE A 67 -8.71 2.60 -13.26
CA ILE A 67 -8.89 4.02 -13.56
C ILE A 67 -9.88 4.60 -12.56
N ILE A 68 -9.46 5.61 -11.80
CA ILE A 68 -10.32 6.37 -10.90
C ILE A 68 -10.94 7.53 -11.67
N ARG A 69 -12.27 7.51 -11.78
CA ARG A 69 -13.06 8.57 -12.41
C ARG A 69 -13.43 9.67 -11.40
N PRO A 70 -13.61 10.92 -11.83
CA PRO A 70 -13.63 11.40 -13.23
C PRO A 70 -12.25 11.78 -13.80
N ASN A 71 -11.22 11.93 -12.97
CA ASN A 71 -9.94 12.53 -13.38
C ASN A 71 -8.99 11.56 -14.13
N ASN A 72 -9.48 10.39 -14.54
CA ASN A 72 -8.71 9.30 -15.15
C ASN A 72 -7.37 9.02 -14.46
N THR A 73 -7.34 9.11 -13.12
CA THR A 73 -6.13 8.86 -12.34
C THR A 73 -5.87 7.36 -12.25
N ILE A 74 -4.61 6.96 -12.40
CA ILE A 74 -4.21 5.57 -12.17
C ILE A 74 -4.27 5.29 -10.67
N GLY A 75 -5.14 4.36 -10.30
CA GLY A 75 -5.18 3.74 -8.99
C GLY A 75 -4.90 2.25 -9.07
N TYR A 76 -4.89 1.62 -7.91
CA TYR A 76 -4.71 0.20 -7.74
C TYR A 76 -5.84 -0.31 -6.84
N ARG A 77 -6.40 -1.47 -7.17
CA ARG A 77 -7.37 -2.16 -6.34
C ARG A 77 -6.69 -3.36 -5.71
N TYR A 78 -6.65 -3.42 -4.39
CA TYR A 78 -6.23 -4.62 -3.67
C TYR A 78 -7.32 -5.69 -3.75
N ILE A 79 -6.94 -6.91 -4.12
CA ILE A 79 -7.89 -8.01 -4.42
C ILE A 79 -7.63 -9.30 -3.65
N ALA A 80 -6.58 -9.35 -2.83
CA ALA A 80 -6.36 -10.46 -1.89
C ALA A 80 -7.37 -10.47 -0.72
#